data_AF-A0A4R4QHH1-F1
#
_entry.id   AF-A0A4R4QHH1-F1
#
_cell.length_a   1.000
_cell.length_b   1.000
_cell.length_c   1.000
_cell.angle_alpha   90.00
_cell.angle_beta   90.00
_cell.angle_gamma   90.00
#
_symmetry.space_group_name_H-M   'P 1'
#
loop_
_entity.id
_entity.type
_entity.pdbx_description
1 polymer ?
#
loop_
_entity_poly.entity_id
_entity_poly.type
_entity_poly.pdbx_seq_one_letter_code
_entity_poly.pdbx_strand_id
1 'polypeptide(L)'
;MPDQTRLPPEAADARLRGSQLREKGQFAEARHEFHRALALAEQGPTVDPLQLVPLLNDIGVIGKYRGDFDEAESAYRRALRIVNEREDGQVELRASLLHNIAGLAHARGDAVAAESVAREGIALRERSAATNPLDLAADRAALAAILVDLHQTDEAHELLADVIAVFERRYGPEHYEVAVALHNLGSLEHRAGDFQSAAANLDRSAEIKRLALRPDHPDLAITLHNLACAQTELGLVSQAITSLREAITLLTDVVATDHPTLKSCHKRLMFLADSPLEPAARSRHGHSSNSMEDN
;
A
#
# COMPACT_ATOMS: atom_id res chain seq x y z
N MET A 1 -9.87 14.32 41.11
CA MET A 1 -10.41 14.69 39.78
C MET A 1 -10.26 13.47 38.88
N PRO A 2 -11.28 13.04 38.13
CA PRO A 2 -11.11 11.99 37.13
C PRO A 2 -10.01 12.40 36.15
N ASP A 3 -9.19 11.44 35.73
CA ASP A 3 -8.09 11.65 34.78
C ASP A 3 -8.68 12.01 33.41
N GLN A 4 -8.77 13.31 33.12
CA GLN A 4 -9.31 13.86 31.86
C GLN A 4 -8.44 13.52 30.64
N THR A 5 -7.29 12.87 30.84
CA THR A 5 -6.35 12.51 29.78
C THR A 5 -6.63 11.15 29.16
N ARG A 6 -7.63 10.39 29.65
CA ARG A 6 -7.94 9.04 29.15
C ARG A 6 -9.38 8.92 28.70
N LEU A 7 -9.60 8.08 27.69
CA LEU A 7 -10.94 7.67 27.27
C LEU A 7 -11.71 7.04 28.45
N PRO A 8 -13.03 7.25 28.53
CA PRO A 8 -13.88 6.48 29.43
C PRO A 8 -13.66 4.97 29.23
N PRO A 9 -13.65 4.14 30.30
CA PRO A 9 -13.39 2.70 30.18
C PRO A 9 -14.27 2.00 29.15
N GLU A 10 -15.55 2.36 29.09
CA GLU A 10 -16.51 1.79 28.15
C GLU A 10 -16.19 2.14 26.69
N ALA A 11 -15.68 3.35 26.45
CA ALA A 11 -15.22 3.79 25.14
C ALA A 11 -13.93 3.06 24.73
N ALA A 12 -12.99 2.88 25.68
CA ALA A 12 -11.77 2.12 25.45
C ALA A 12 -12.05 0.65 25.13
N ASP A 13 -12.97 0.01 25.86
CA ASP A 13 -13.41 -1.38 25.62
C ASP A 13 -14.10 -1.54 24.27
N ALA A 14 -14.98 -0.60 23.90
CA ALA A 14 -15.62 -0.59 22.59
C ALA A 14 -14.59 -0.44 21.46
N ARG A 15 -13.61 0.47 21.60
CA ARG A 15 -12.51 0.62 20.63
C ARG A 15 -11.71 -0.67 20.47
N LEU A 16 -11.35 -1.31 21.58
CA LEU A 16 -10.59 -2.56 21.56
C LEU A 16 -11.36 -3.67 20.84
N ARG A 17 -12.66 -3.82 21.11
CA ARG A 17 -13.53 -4.76 20.38
C ARG A 17 -13.56 -4.44 18.89
N GLY A 18 -13.68 -3.16 18.53
CA GLY A 18 -13.62 -2.71 17.14
C GLY A 18 -12.33 -3.14 16.43
N SER A 19 -11.17 -2.97 17.07
CA SER A 19 -9.87 -3.41 16.54
C SER A 19 -9.81 -4.93 16.33
N GLN A 20 -10.28 -5.71 17.31
CA GLN A 20 -10.30 -7.18 17.21
C GLN A 20 -11.25 -7.67 16.09
N LEU A 21 -12.39 -7.01 15.91
CA LEU A 21 -13.33 -7.31 14.82
C LEU A 21 -12.73 -6.96 13.47
N ARG A 22 -12.01 -5.84 13.36
CA ARG A 22 -11.30 -5.44 12.14
C ARG A 22 -10.24 -6.47 11.76
N GLU A 23 -9.45 -6.95 12.72
CA GLU A 23 -8.44 -7.99 12.49
C GLU A 23 -9.05 -9.31 11.99
N LYS A 24 -10.30 -9.61 12.35
CA LYS A 24 -11.06 -10.77 11.87
C LYS A 24 -11.76 -10.53 10.53
N GLY A 25 -11.64 -9.35 9.93
CA GLY A 25 -12.35 -8.97 8.71
C GLY A 25 -13.84 -8.65 8.92
N GLN A 26 -14.31 -8.58 10.16
CA GLN A 26 -15.71 -8.29 10.51
C GLN A 26 -15.96 -6.79 10.48
N PHE A 27 -15.89 -6.21 9.27
CA PHE A 27 -15.79 -4.76 9.11
C PHE A 27 -17.06 -3.97 9.48
N ALA A 28 -18.24 -4.59 9.36
CA ALA A 28 -19.50 -3.95 9.74
C ALA A 28 -19.62 -3.79 11.26
N GLU A 29 -19.28 -4.84 11.98
CA GLU A 29 -19.28 -4.90 13.44
C GLU A 29 -18.16 -4.03 14.01
N ALA A 30 -16.98 -4.05 13.39
CA ALA A 30 -15.88 -3.16 13.76
C ALA A 30 -16.29 -1.68 13.66
N ARG A 31 -16.91 -1.30 12.54
CA ARG A 31 -17.44 0.06 12.33
C ARG A 31 -18.45 0.43 13.43
N HIS A 32 -19.37 -0.48 13.75
CA HIS A 32 -20.35 -0.25 14.83
C HIS A 32 -19.66 0.04 16.17
N GLU A 33 -18.70 -0.79 16.57
CA GLU A 33 -17.98 -0.62 17.83
C GLU A 33 -17.13 0.66 17.88
N PHE A 34 -16.51 1.07 16.76
CA PHE A 34 -15.77 2.35 16.71
C PHE A 34 -16.69 3.57 16.86
N HIS A 35 -17.85 3.57 16.20
CA HIS A 35 -18.85 4.64 16.36
C HIS A 35 -19.43 4.68 17.77
N ARG A 36 -19.69 3.51 18.36
CA ARG A 36 -20.12 3.41 19.75
C ARG A 36 -19.05 3.95 20.70
N ALA A 37 -17.78 3.63 20.48
CA ALA A 37 -16.67 4.15 21.26
C ALA A 37 -16.55 5.67 21.17
N LEU A 38 -16.70 6.24 19.97
CA LEU A 38 -16.71 7.69 19.76
C LEU A 38 -17.88 8.36 20.49
N ALA A 39 -19.10 7.82 20.38
CA ALA A 39 -20.28 8.35 21.06
C ALA A 39 -20.12 8.32 22.59
N LEU A 40 -19.59 7.23 23.15
CA LEU A 40 -19.31 7.11 24.59
C LEU A 40 -18.25 8.13 25.05
N ALA A 41 -17.22 8.36 24.24
CA ALA A 41 -16.19 9.35 24.54
C ALA A 41 -16.73 10.78 24.51
N GLU A 42 -17.65 11.10 23.60
CA GLU A 42 -18.27 12.42 23.47
C GLU A 42 -19.34 12.72 24.54
N GLN A 43 -20.03 11.69 25.03
CA GLN A 43 -21.06 11.82 26.06
C GLN A 43 -20.50 11.82 27.50
N GLY A 44 -19.22 11.44 27.66
CA GLY A 44 -18.55 11.38 28.96
C GLY A 44 -18.24 12.75 29.58
N PRO A 45 -17.53 12.78 30.73
CA PRO A 45 -16.90 14.00 31.26
C PRO A 45 -16.02 14.63 30.17
N THR A 46 -15.71 15.93 30.25
CA THR A 46 -14.86 16.62 29.27
C THR A 46 -13.56 15.85 28.99
N VAL A 47 -13.58 15.05 27.92
CA VAL A 47 -12.43 14.30 27.42
C VAL A 47 -11.57 15.28 26.63
N ASP A 48 -10.26 15.25 26.83
CA ASP A 48 -9.35 15.97 25.95
C ASP A 48 -9.66 15.56 24.48
N PRO A 49 -10.03 16.50 23.58
CA PRO A 49 -10.33 16.19 22.18
C PRO A 49 -9.26 15.34 21.47
N LEU A 50 -7.99 15.45 21.87
CA LEU A 50 -6.89 14.66 21.33
C LEU A 50 -7.10 13.14 21.51
N GLN A 51 -7.83 12.72 22.54
CA GLN A 51 -8.19 11.31 22.77
C GLN A 51 -9.22 10.78 21.75
N LEU A 52 -9.92 11.65 21.03
CA LEU A 52 -10.84 11.26 19.95
C LEU A 52 -10.10 10.96 18.64
N VAL A 53 -8.88 11.47 18.47
CA VAL A 53 -8.10 11.32 17.22
C VAL A 53 -7.87 9.85 16.85
N PRO A 54 -7.44 8.95 17.76
CA PRO A 54 -7.27 7.55 17.40
C PRO A 54 -8.58 6.85 17.01
N LEU A 55 -9.70 7.22 17.64
CA LEU A 55 -11.04 6.70 17.29
C LEU A 55 -11.47 7.15 15.90
N LEU A 56 -11.31 8.43 15.60
CA LEU A 56 -11.60 9.01 14.29
C LEU A 56 -10.70 8.42 13.20
N ASN A 57 -9.43 8.15 13.53
CA ASN A 57 -8.53 7.44 12.62
C ASN A 57 -9.02 6.01 12.36
N ASP A 58 -9.46 5.28 13.39
CA ASP A 58 -10.00 3.92 13.23
C ASP A 58 -11.29 3.89 12.40
N ILE A 59 -12.17 4.89 12.56
CA ILE A 59 -13.36 5.10 11.71
C ILE A 59 -12.95 5.42 10.27
N GLY A 60 -11.93 6.25 10.09
CA GLY A 60 -11.31 6.53 8.80
C GLY A 60 -10.85 5.28 8.07
N VAL A 61 -10.09 4.43 8.78
CA VAL A 61 -9.51 3.20 8.25
C VAL A 61 -10.60 2.21 7.87
N ILE A 62 -11.61 2.01 8.73
CA ILE A 62 -12.68 1.05 8.45
C ILE A 62 -13.59 1.54 7.32
N GLY A 63 -13.85 2.85 7.22
CA GLY A 63 -14.61 3.44 6.12
C GLY A 63 -13.93 3.19 4.78
N LYS A 64 -12.59 3.37 4.70
CA LYS A 64 -11.81 3.05 3.50
C LYS A 64 -11.96 1.59 3.08
N TYR A 65 -11.83 0.63 4.01
CA TYR A 65 -11.96 -0.80 3.69
C TYR A 65 -13.36 -1.20 3.21
N ARG A 66 -14.38 -0.48 3.61
CA ARG A 66 -15.76 -0.72 3.20
C ARG A 66 -16.18 0.01 1.92
N GLY A 67 -15.32 0.90 1.41
CA GLY A 67 -15.68 1.82 0.31
C GLY A 67 -16.55 3.00 0.75
N ASP A 68 -16.75 3.18 2.07
CA ASP A 68 -17.49 4.30 2.66
C ASP A 68 -16.58 5.55 2.72
N PHE A 69 -16.10 6.01 1.56
CA PHE A 69 -15.01 6.98 1.48
C PHE A 69 -15.35 8.35 2.10
N ASP A 70 -16.61 8.78 1.99
CA ASP A 70 -17.05 10.08 2.55
C ASP A 70 -17.04 10.07 4.08
N GLU A 71 -17.40 8.94 4.69
CA GLU A 71 -17.28 8.74 6.14
C GLU A 71 -15.81 8.77 6.55
N ALA A 72 -14.96 8.07 5.79
CA ALA A 72 -13.54 8.01 6.09
C ALA A 72 -12.89 9.39 6.06
N GLU A 73 -13.18 10.15 5.02
CA GLU A 73 -12.67 11.52 4.83
C GLU A 73 -13.15 12.47 5.92
N SER A 74 -14.44 12.40 6.28
CA SER A 74 -15.02 13.21 7.36
C SER A 74 -14.32 12.93 8.70
N ALA A 75 -14.07 11.66 8.99
CA ALA A 75 -13.39 11.23 10.22
C ALA A 75 -11.92 11.73 10.25
N TYR A 76 -11.15 11.52 9.19
CA TYR A 76 -9.76 11.98 9.12
C TYR A 76 -9.65 13.51 9.18
N ARG A 77 -10.51 14.26 8.46
CA ARG A 77 -10.51 15.73 8.52
C ARG A 77 -10.90 16.25 9.89
N ARG A 78 -11.82 15.58 10.57
CA ARG A 78 -12.17 15.92 11.96
C ARG A 78 -10.98 15.68 12.89
N ALA A 79 -10.29 14.54 12.76
CA ALA A 79 -9.09 14.25 13.52
C ALA A 79 -8.00 15.29 13.25
N LEU A 80 -7.76 15.64 11.98
CA LEU A 80 -6.73 16.60 11.60
C LEU A 80 -7.02 18.00 12.15
N ARG A 81 -8.28 18.44 12.18
CA ARG A 81 -8.67 19.70 12.85
C ARG A 81 -8.31 19.71 14.33
N ILE A 82 -8.66 18.65 15.07
CA ILE A 82 -8.33 18.53 16.50
C ILE A 82 -6.82 18.64 16.72
N VAL A 83 -6.03 17.96 15.89
CA VAL A 83 -4.56 17.98 16.02
C VAL A 83 -3.98 19.34 15.60
N ASN A 84 -4.58 20.02 14.63
CA ASN A 84 -4.15 21.35 14.17
C ASN A 84 -4.45 22.48 15.17
N GLU A 85 -5.47 22.32 16.01
CA GLU A 85 -5.79 23.26 17.09
C GLU A 85 -4.78 23.23 18.25
N ARG A 86 -3.87 22.24 18.28
CA ARG A 86 -2.83 22.13 19.31
C ARG A 86 -1.57 22.90 18.93
N GLU A 87 -1.05 23.68 19.88
CA GLU A 87 0.20 24.43 19.73
C GLU A 87 1.46 23.57 19.94
N ASP A 88 1.33 22.42 20.60
CA ASP A 88 2.44 21.54 21.03
C ASP A 88 3.08 20.70 19.91
N GLY A 89 2.72 20.94 18.65
CA GLY A 89 3.45 20.37 17.52
C GLY A 89 3.33 18.85 17.42
N GLN A 90 2.10 18.32 17.40
CA GLN A 90 1.74 16.91 17.17
C GLN A 90 2.10 16.40 15.77
N VAL A 91 3.36 16.56 15.33
CA VAL A 91 3.85 16.26 13.98
C VAL A 91 3.50 14.84 13.57
N GLU A 92 3.76 13.86 14.43
CA GLU A 92 3.53 12.45 14.07
C GLU A 92 2.05 12.10 13.89
N LEU A 93 1.16 12.66 14.71
CA LEU A 93 -0.29 12.49 14.52
C LEU A 93 -0.77 13.19 13.25
N ARG A 94 -0.30 14.42 12.96
CA ARG A 94 -0.65 15.15 11.73
C ARG A 94 -0.19 14.38 10.50
N ALA A 95 1.07 13.96 10.47
CA ALA A 95 1.65 13.22 9.36
C ALA A 95 0.94 11.88 9.12
N SER A 96 0.62 11.13 10.19
CA SER A 96 -0.13 9.87 10.08
C SER A 96 -1.55 10.07 9.52
N LEU A 97 -2.22 11.16 9.89
CA LEU A 97 -3.53 11.50 9.32
C LEU A 97 -3.41 11.92 7.84
N LEU A 98 -2.40 12.69 7.48
CA LEU A 98 -2.13 13.09 6.09
C LEU A 98 -1.79 11.86 5.23
N HIS A 99 -0.99 10.92 5.72
CA HIS A 99 -0.74 9.63 5.08
C HIS A 99 -2.05 8.91 4.73
N ASN A 100 -2.97 8.83 5.69
CA ASN A 100 -4.25 8.17 5.51
C ASN A 100 -5.19 8.92 4.56
N ILE A 101 -5.19 10.26 4.60
CA ILE A 101 -5.97 11.09 3.66
C ILE A 101 -5.43 10.96 2.24
N ALA A 102 -4.10 10.94 2.05
CA ALA A 102 -3.47 10.72 0.76
C ALA A 102 -3.85 9.33 0.20
N GLY A 103 -3.72 8.29 1.02
CA GLY A 103 -4.13 6.94 0.64
C GLY A 103 -5.64 6.78 0.39
N LEU A 104 -6.49 7.65 0.94
CA LEU A 104 -7.92 7.69 0.66
C LEU A 104 -8.21 8.39 -0.68
N ALA A 105 -7.57 9.53 -0.94
CA ALA A 105 -7.66 10.25 -2.21
C ALA A 105 -7.19 9.36 -3.37
N HIS A 106 -6.09 8.64 -3.17
CA HIS A 106 -5.57 7.68 -4.15
C HIS A 106 -6.58 6.55 -4.43
N ALA A 107 -7.18 5.97 -3.37
CA ALA A 107 -8.21 4.94 -3.51
C ALA A 107 -9.47 5.42 -4.24
N ARG A 108 -9.75 6.73 -4.25
CA ARG A 108 -10.83 7.36 -5.03
C ARG A 108 -10.45 7.67 -6.48
N GLY A 109 -9.20 7.45 -6.86
CA GLY A 109 -8.68 7.78 -8.18
C GLY A 109 -8.24 9.24 -8.35
N ASP A 110 -8.17 10.02 -7.26
CA ASP A 110 -7.65 11.39 -7.30
C ASP A 110 -6.17 11.40 -6.91
N ALA A 111 -5.32 10.98 -7.86
CA ALA A 111 -3.88 10.88 -7.64
C ALA A 111 -3.21 12.25 -7.42
N VAL A 112 -3.74 13.32 -8.02
CA VAL A 112 -3.20 14.68 -7.85
C VAL A 112 -3.44 15.20 -6.43
N ALA A 113 -4.66 15.04 -5.90
CA ALA A 113 -4.92 15.38 -4.51
C ALA A 113 -4.12 14.49 -3.54
N ALA A 114 -3.99 13.20 -3.86
CA ALA A 114 -3.20 12.27 -3.06
C ALA A 114 -1.73 12.69 -2.97
N GLU A 115 -1.11 13.08 -4.08
CA GLU A 115 0.28 13.54 -4.12
C GLU A 115 0.47 14.78 -3.24
N SER A 116 -0.39 15.78 -3.41
CA SER A 116 -0.32 17.03 -2.64
C SER A 116 -0.37 16.75 -1.13
N VAL A 117 -1.28 15.89 -0.68
CA VAL A 117 -1.43 15.56 0.74
C VAL A 117 -0.28 14.70 1.26
N ALA A 118 0.20 13.74 0.46
CA ALA A 118 1.34 12.90 0.84
C ALA A 118 2.61 13.75 1.03
N ARG A 119 2.88 14.68 0.11
CA ARG A 119 4.01 15.60 0.23
C ARG A 119 3.92 16.51 1.45
N GLU A 120 2.72 16.96 1.82
CA GLU A 120 2.52 17.72 3.05
C GLU A 120 2.93 16.91 4.29
N GLY A 121 2.49 15.67 4.40
CA GLY A 121 2.84 14.77 5.51
C GLY A 121 4.34 14.49 5.59
N ILE A 122 4.96 14.18 4.44
CA ILE A 122 6.41 13.96 4.32
C ILE A 122 7.18 15.21 4.74
N ALA A 123 6.81 16.39 4.26
CA ALA A 123 7.50 17.64 4.60
C ALA A 123 7.40 17.98 6.10
N LEU A 124 6.33 17.60 6.78
CA LEU A 124 6.22 17.73 8.24
C LEU A 124 7.22 16.83 8.96
N ARG A 125 7.31 15.56 8.55
CA ARG A 125 8.23 14.57 9.11
C ARG A 125 9.69 14.90 8.83
N GLU A 126 10.02 15.41 7.64
CA GLU A 126 11.39 15.82 7.28
C GLU A 126 11.91 17.00 8.11
N ARG A 127 11.01 17.89 8.57
CA ARG A 127 11.39 19.05 9.40
C ARG A 127 11.51 18.69 10.89
N SER A 128 11.08 17.51 11.30
CA SER A 128 11.08 17.07 12.69
C SER A 128 12.26 16.15 12.98
N ALA A 129 13.18 16.60 13.83
CA ALA A 129 14.31 15.78 14.26
C ALA A 129 13.88 14.55 15.11
N ALA A 130 12.64 14.54 15.60
CA ALA A 130 12.07 13.44 16.37
C ALA A 130 11.42 12.36 15.49
N THR A 131 11.36 12.58 14.17
CA THR A 131 10.69 11.65 13.27
C THR A 131 11.41 10.31 13.21
N ASN A 132 10.60 9.26 13.32
CA ASN A 132 11.04 7.89 13.13
C ASN A 132 11.32 7.66 11.62
N PRO A 133 12.54 7.27 11.24
CA PRO A 133 12.89 7.02 9.84
C PRO A 133 12.00 5.98 9.15
N LEU A 134 11.44 5.03 9.90
CA LEU A 134 10.54 4.02 9.38
C LEU A 134 9.19 4.59 8.95
N ASP A 135 8.65 5.54 9.71
CA ASP A 135 7.36 6.16 9.40
C ASP A 135 7.51 7.08 8.18
N LEU A 136 8.63 7.80 8.07
CA LEU A 136 8.96 8.56 6.86
C LEU A 136 9.15 7.66 5.63
N ALA A 137 9.77 6.48 5.79
CA ALA A 137 9.91 5.52 4.70
C ALA A 137 8.54 4.97 4.26
N ALA A 138 7.63 4.68 5.20
CA ALA A 138 6.27 4.25 4.87
C ALA A 138 5.50 5.32 4.07
N ASP A 139 5.63 6.60 4.43
CA ASP A 139 5.03 7.70 3.66
C ASP A 139 5.61 7.81 2.25
N ARG A 140 6.93 7.68 2.11
CA ARG A 140 7.60 7.73 0.81
C ARG A 140 7.20 6.56 -0.08
N ALA A 141 7.01 5.37 0.49
CA ALA A 141 6.49 4.22 -0.24
C ALA A 141 5.06 4.46 -0.75
N ALA A 142 4.21 5.09 0.06
CA ALA A 142 2.86 5.46 -0.35
C ALA A 142 2.87 6.55 -1.44
N LEU A 143 3.71 7.59 -1.30
CA LEU A 143 3.91 8.60 -2.34
C LEU A 143 4.40 7.97 -3.64
N ALA A 144 5.37 7.06 -3.59
CA ALA A 144 5.86 6.38 -4.79
C ALA A 144 4.72 5.67 -5.55
N ALA A 145 3.83 4.97 -4.85
CA ALA A 145 2.66 4.34 -5.47
C ALA A 145 1.74 5.36 -6.18
N ILE A 146 1.54 6.54 -5.58
CA ILE A 146 0.76 7.64 -6.17
C ILE A 146 1.46 8.21 -7.42
N LEU A 147 2.77 8.42 -7.34
CA LEU A 147 3.58 8.96 -8.45
C LEU A 147 3.58 8.03 -9.67
N VAL A 148 3.49 6.71 -9.46
CA VAL A 148 3.37 5.75 -10.58
C VAL A 148 2.08 6.03 -11.37
N ASP A 149 0.96 6.34 -10.71
CA ASP A 149 -0.31 6.63 -11.36
C ASP A 149 -0.34 8.03 -12.02
N LEU A 150 0.54 8.93 -11.57
CA LEU A 150 0.80 10.22 -12.20
C LEU A 150 1.86 10.16 -13.32
N HIS A 151 2.38 8.96 -13.63
CA HIS A 151 3.44 8.75 -14.61
C HIS A 151 4.77 9.46 -14.27
N GLN A 152 5.01 9.78 -13.00
CA GLN A 152 6.26 10.37 -12.49
C GLN A 152 7.20 9.25 -12.02
N THR A 153 7.66 8.45 -12.98
CA THR A 153 8.35 7.18 -12.70
C THR A 153 9.74 7.33 -12.08
N ASP A 154 10.47 8.38 -12.44
CA ASP A 154 11.85 8.58 -11.98
C ASP A 154 11.90 8.87 -10.48
N GLU A 155 11.05 9.79 -10.01
CA GLU A 155 10.95 10.10 -8.59
C GLU A 155 10.40 8.91 -7.78
N ALA A 156 9.41 8.18 -8.31
CA ALA A 156 8.90 6.97 -7.66
C ALA A 156 10.01 5.91 -7.48
N HIS A 157 10.90 5.76 -8.45
CA HIS A 157 12.02 4.84 -8.40
C HIS A 157 13.03 5.24 -7.31
N GLU A 158 13.43 6.52 -7.27
CA GLU A 158 14.34 7.04 -6.25
C GLU A 158 13.77 6.85 -4.84
N LEU A 159 12.48 7.17 -4.64
CA LEU A 159 11.81 6.98 -3.35
C LEU A 159 11.80 5.51 -2.91
N LEU A 160 11.49 4.57 -3.82
CA LEU A 160 11.45 3.15 -3.48
C LEU A 160 12.84 2.59 -3.16
N ALA A 161 13.87 3.01 -3.89
CA ALA A 161 15.26 2.63 -3.60
C ALA A 161 15.68 3.10 -2.19
N ASP A 162 15.35 4.34 -1.83
CA ASP A 162 15.59 4.88 -0.48
C ASP A 162 14.84 4.11 0.61
N VAL A 163 13.56 3.78 0.36
CA VAL A 163 12.72 3.00 1.28
C VAL A 163 13.32 1.61 1.53
N ILE A 164 13.72 0.91 0.46
CA ILE A 164 14.36 -0.40 0.57
C ILE A 164 15.62 -0.29 1.44
N ALA A 165 16.48 0.70 1.19
CA ALA A 165 17.70 0.88 1.96
C ALA A 165 17.44 1.17 3.45
N VAL A 166 16.39 1.94 3.79
CA VAL A 166 15.98 2.18 5.18
C VAL A 166 15.51 0.89 5.85
N PHE A 167 14.63 0.14 5.20
CA PHE A 167 14.07 -1.10 5.75
C PHE A 167 15.12 -2.20 5.90
N GLU A 168 16.01 -2.36 4.92
CA GLU A 168 17.13 -3.31 5.00
C GLU A 168 18.05 -3.00 6.18
N ARG A 169 18.41 -1.73 6.40
CA ARG A 169 19.24 -1.33 7.54
C ARG A 169 18.58 -1.61 8.89
N ARG A 170 17.26 -1.46 8.98
CA ARG A 170 16.54 -1.52 10.26
C ARG A 170 16.05 -2.92 10.63
N TYR A 171 15.67 -3.72 9.64
CA TYR A 171 15.06 -5.04 9.85
C TYR A 171 15.89 -6.19 9.28
N GLY A 172 16.82 -5.91 8.37
CA GLY A 172 17.55 -6.91 7.59
C GLY A 172 16.94 -7.13 6.20
N PRO A 173 17.72 -7.72 5.27
CA PRO A 173 17.35 -7.85 3.86
C PRO A 173 16.22 -8.85 3.57
N GLU A 174 15.85 -9.68 4.55
CA GLU A 174 14.82 -10.72 4.45
C GLU A 174 13.52 -10.33 5.17
N HIS A 175 13.35 -9.06 5.55
CA HIS A 175 12.15 -8.62 6.24
C HIS A 175 10.97 -8.41 5.26
N TYR A 176 9.75 -8.69 5.70
CA TYR A 176 8.53 -8.55 4.90
C TYR A 176 8.37 -7.14 4.28
N GLU A 177 8.64 -6.08 5.03
CA GLU A 177 8.58 -4.70 4.51
C GLU A 177 9.56 -4.43 3.36
N VAL A 178 10.73 -5.09 3.35
CA VAL A 178 11.67 -5.04 2.21
C VAL A 178 11.03 -5.71 0.99
N ALA A 179 10.37 -6.84 1.18
CA ALA A 179 9.68 -7.54 0.10
C ALA A 179 8.53 -6.71 -0.51
N VAL A 180 7.79 -5.97 0.30
CA VAL A 180 6.72 -5.07 -0.18
C VAL A 180 7.32 -3.93 -1.02
N ALA A 181 8.38 -3.30 -0.54
CA ALA A 181 9.04 -2.22 -1.29
C ALA A 181 9.68 -2.73 -2.61
N LEU A 182 10.31 -3.91 -2.59
CA LEU A 182 10.83 -4.57 -3.79
C LEU A 182 9.73 -4.93 -4.79
N HIS A 183 8.57 -5.39 -4.32
CA HIS A 183 7.42 -5.66 -5.19
C HIS A 183 6.99 -4.38 -5.93
N ASN A 184 6.87 -3.27 -5.21
CA ASN A 184 6.45 -2.00 -5.78
C ASN A 184 7.49 -1.48 -6.79
N LEU A 185 8.78 -1.62 -6.48
CA LEU A 185 9.87 -1.24 -7.39
C LEU A 185 9.84 -2.09 -8.66
N GLY A 186 9.72 -3.40 -8.55
CA GLY A 186 9.65 -4.27 -9.72
C GLY A 186 8.40 -4.05 -10.57
N SER A 187 7.27 -3.68 -9.96
CA SER A 187 6.06 -3.27 -10.69
C SER A 187 6.27 -1.97 -11.47
N LEU A 188 6.96 -0.99 -10.87
CA LEU A 188 7.32 0.27 -11.52
C LEU A 188 8.27 0.03 -12.70
N GLU A 189 9.34 -0.75 -12.50
CA GLU A 189 10.31 -1.10 -13.54
C GLU A 189 9.65 -1.85 -14.71
N HIS A 190 8.71 -2.75 -14.43
CA HIS A 190 7.92 -3.40 -15.46
C HIS A 190 7.13 -2.38 -16.29
N ARG A 191 6.47 -1.41 -15.65
CA ARG A 191 5.74 -0.34 -16.36
C ARG A 191 6.68 0.56 -17.19
N ALA A 192 7.91 0.73 -16.74
CA ALA A 192 8.95 1.46 -17.48
C ALA A 192 9.61 0.65 -18.60
N GLY A 193 9.32 -0.66 -18.70
CA GLY A 193 9.90 -1.56 -19.70
C GLY A 193 11.26 -2.14 -19.34
N ASP A 194 11.76 -1.90 -18.12
CA ASP A 194 12.95 -2.57 -17.59
C ASP A 194 12.56 -3.93 -16.98
N PHE A 195 12.27 -4.88 -17.87
CA PHE A 195 11.79 -6.19 -17.47
C PHE A 195 12.86 -7.02 -16.72
N GLN A 196 14.14 -6.75 -16.95
CA GLN A 196 15.24 -7.40 -16.26
C GLN A 196 15.28 -7.02 -14.78
N SER A 197 15.30 -5.72 -14.47
CA SER A 197 15.27 -5.24 -13.08
C SER A 197 13.97 -5.64 -12.40
N ALA A 198 12.85 -5.52 -13.12
CA ALA A 198 11.54 -5.93 -12.62
C ALA A 198 11.51 -7.40 -12.18
N ALA A 199 11.98 -8.32 -13.04
CA ALA A 199 12.04 -9.74 -12.71
C ALA A 199 12.94 -10.01 -11.51
N ALA A 200 14.11 -9.35 -11.41
CA ALA A 200 15.02 -9.53 -10.29
C ALA A 200 14.42 -9.06 -8.96
N ASN A 201 13.81 -7.88 -8.93
CA ASN A 201 13.18 -7.34 -7.72
C ASN A 201 11.94 -8.12 -7.30
N LEU A 202 11.11 -8.55 -8.26
CA LEU A 202 9.93 -9.38 -8.00
C LEU A 202 10.29 -10.79 -7.53
N ASP A 203 11.35 -11.39 -8.07
CA ASP A 203 11.85 -12.70 -7.64
C ASP A 203 12.38 -12.64 -6.20
N ARG A 204 13.20 -11.62 -5.90
CA ARG A 204 13.67 -11.36 -4.52
C ARG A 204 12.51 -11.11 -3.55
N SER A 205 11.50 -10.33 -3.96
CA SER A 205 10.29 -10.12 -3.17
C SER A 205 9.56 -11.45 -2.90
N ALA A 206 9.41 -12.30 -3.92
CA ALA A 206 8.76 -13.60 -3.79
C ALA A 206 9.51 -14.53 -2.83
N GLU A 207 10.85 -14.58 -2.92
CA GLU A 207 11.68 -15.37 -2.00
C GLU A 207 11.49 -14.94 -0.55
N ILE A 208 11.58 -13.63 -0.26
CA ILE A 208 11.37 -13.12 1.09
C ILE A 208 9.96 -13.42 1.58
N LYS A 209 8.93 -13.23 0.74
CA LYS A 209 7.54 -13.55 1.10
C LYS A 209 7.33 -15.03 1.39
N ARG A 210 8.01 -15.94 0.68
CA ARG A 210 7.98 -17.39 0.98
C ARG A 210 8.54 -17.72 2.37
N LEU A 211 9.55 -16.97 2.83
CA LEU A 211 10.15 -17.16 4.16
C LEU A 211 9.32 -16.50 5.27
N ALA A 212 8.78 -15.32 5.02
CA ALA A 212 8.08 -14.51 6.02
C ALA A 212 6.61 -14.90 6.23
N LEU A 213 5.96 -15.44 5.19
CA LEU A 213 4.53 -15.76 5.21
C LEU A 213 4.29 -17.24 5.43
N ARG A 214 3.09 -17.57 5.92
CA ARG A 214 2.62 -18.95 5.87
C ARG A 214 2.47 -19.41 4.42
N PRO A 215 2.64 -20.72 4.12
CA PRO A 215 2.56 -21.24 2.76
C PRO A 215 1.24 -20.99 2.03
N ASP A 216 0.16 -20.69 2.76
CA ASP A 216 -1.19 -20.45 2.26
C ASP A 216 -1.53 -18.95 2.10
N HIS A 217 -0.55 -18.05 2.27
CA HIS A 217 -0.83 -16.62 2.28
C HIS A 217 -1.03 -16.03 0.87
N PRO A 218 -2.18 -15.37 0.58
CA PRO A 218 -2.53 -14.93 -0.78
C PRO A 218 -1.66 -13.77 -1.30
N ASP A 219 -1.00 -13.02 -0.43
CA ASP A 219 -0.14 -11.87 -0.82
C ASP A 219 1.05 -12.27 -1.71
N LEU A 220 1.57 -13.49 -1.58
CA LEU A 220 2.62 -14.00 -2.47
C LEU A 220 2.12 -14.15 -3.92
N ALA A 221 0.83 -14.47 -4.12
CA ALA A 221 0.28 -14.72 -5.45
C ALA A 221 0.35 -13.50 -6.38
N ILE A 222 0.21 -12.28 -5.84
CA ILE A 222 0.30 -11.04 -6.63
C ILE A 222 1.75 -10.81 -7.08
N THR A 223 2.74 -11.03 -6.21
CA THR A 223 4.15 -10.95 -6.59
C THR A 223 4.50 -11.96 -7.68
N LEU A 224 4.06 -13.22 -7.54
CA LEU A 224 4.28 -14.26 -8.54
C LEU A 224 3.59 -13.95 -9.87
N HIS A 225 2.40 -13.36 -9.84
CA HIS A 225 1.69 -12.91 -11.04
C HIS A 225 2.49 -11.86 -11.83
N ASN A 226 3.02 -10.86 -11.13
CA ASN A 226 3.81 -9.78 -11.71
C ASN A 226 5.18 -10.30 -12.19
N LEU A 227 5.81 -11.20 -11.41
CA LEU A 227 7.04 -11.87 -11.82
C LEU A 227 6.84 -12.63 -13.13
N ALA A 228 5.71 -13.35 -13.27
CA ALA A 228 5.36 -14.04 -14.50
C ALA A 228 5.13 -13.09 -15.69
N CYS A 229 4.61 -11.87 -15.47
CA CYS A 229 4.56 -10.84 -16.52
C CYS A 229 5.97 -10.51 -16.99
N ALA A 230 6.86 -10.13 -16.06
CA ALA A 230 8.23 -9.74 -16.39
C ALA A 230 8.99 -10.87 -17.09
N GLN A 231 8.87 -12.11 -16.60
CA GLN A 231 9.44 -13.30 -17.22
C GLN A 231 8.89 -13.55 -18.63
N THR A 232 7.61 -13.27 -18.88
CA THR A 232 7.01 -13.40 -20.22
C THR A 232 7.65 -12.42 -21.20
N GLU A 233 7.82 -11.16 -20.80
CA GLU A 233 8.45 -10.13 -21.63
C GLU A 233 9.94 -10.45 -21.92
N LEU A 234 10.60 -11.14 -21.00
CA LEU A 234 11.96 -11.67 -21.18
C LEU A 234 12.04 -12.96 -22.00
N GLY A 235 10.90 -13.55 -22.40
CA GLY A 235 10.87 -14.84 -23.11
C GLY A 235 11.16 -16.06 -22.21
N LEU A 236 11.16 -15.89 -20.88
CA LEU A 236 11.37 -16.95 -19.89
C LEU A 236 10.07 -17.72 -19.62
N VAL A 237 9.47 -18.27 -20.68
CA VAL A 237 8.10 -18.85 -20.68
C VAL A 237 7.93 -19.95 -19.63
N SER A 238 8.89 -20.86 -19.51
CA SER A 238 8.83 -21.96 -18.54
C SER A 238 8.81 -21.46 -17.09
N GLN A 239 9.54 -20.38 -16.80
CA GLN A 239 9.53 -19.75 -15.47
C GLN A 239 8.20 -19.05 -15.22
N ALA A 240 7.70 -18.28 -16.20
CA ALA A 240 6.41 -17.62 -16.12
C ALA A 240 5.26 -18.60 -15.86
N ILE A 241 5.22 -19.73 -16.56
CA ILE A 241 4.24 -20.80 -16.33
C ILE A 241 4.34 -21.36 -14.90
N THR A 242 5.55 -21.53 -14.39
CA THR A 242 5.78 -22.03 -13.02
C THR A 242 5.24 -21.04 -11.98
N SER A 243 5.60 -19.76 -12.09
CA SER A 243 5.11 -18.71 -11.20
C SER A 243 3.59 -18.53 -11.28
N LEU A 244 2.99 -18.65 -12.46
CA LEU A 244 1.52 -18.59 -12.62
C LEU A 244 0.82 -19.77 -11.93
N ARG A 245 1.34 -20.99 -12.07
CA ARG A 245 0.77 -22.18 -11.42
C ARG A 245 0.85 -22.09 -9.91
N GLU A 246 1.96 -21.60 -9.37
CA GLU A 246 2.11 -21.34 -7.94
C GLU A 246 1.10 -20.28 -7.47
N ALA A 247 0.98 -19.15 -8.18
CA ALA A 247 0.00 -18.11 -7.87
C ALA A 247 -1.45 -18.62 -7.90
N ILE A 248 -1.81 -19.46 -8.89
CA ILE A 248 -3.14 -20.09 -8.98
C ILE A 248 -3.36 -21.01 -7.78
N THR A 249 -2.36 -21.81 -7.40
CA THR A 249 -2.45 -22.74 -6.27
C THR A 249 -2.71 -22.00 -4.96
N LEU A 250 -2.03 -20.87 -4.73
CA LEU A 250 -2.22 -20.02 -3.55
C LEU A 250 -3.61 -19.37 -3.46
N LEU A 251 -4.24 -19.11 -4.60
CA LEU A 251 -5.54 -18.44 -4.66
C LEU A 251 -6.71 -19.44 -4.75
N THR A 252 -6.47 -20.65 -5.24
CA THR A 252 -7.49 -21.69 -5.34
C THR A 252 -8.02 -22.02 -3.95
N ASP A 253 -9.34 -22.08 -3.81
CA ASP A 253 -10.07 -22.32 -2.55
C ASP A 253 -9.88 -21.24 -1.46
N VAL A 254 -9.09 -20.19 -1.69
CA VAL A 254 -8.88 -19.06 -0.76
C VAL A 254 -9.72 -17.84 -1.17
N VAL A 255 -9.87 -17.59 -2.47
CA VAL A 255 -10.63 -16.46 -3.01
C VAL A 255 -11.78 -16.94 -3.90
N ALA A 256 -12.77 -16.06 -4.13
CA ALA A 256 -13.84 -16.34 -5.08
C ALA A 256 -13.28 -16.59 -6.49
N THR A 257 -13.96 -17.42 -7.27
CA THR A 257 -13.51 -17.81 -8.62
C THR A 257 -13.43 -16.65 -9.61
N ASP A 258 -14.10 -15.54 -9.31
CA ASP A 258 -14.07 -14.31 -10.09
C ASP A 258 -12.99 -13.30 -9.64
N HIS A 259 -12.16 -13.66 -8.65
CA HIS A 259 -11.10 -12.80 -8.13
C HIS A 259 -10.16 -12.32 -9.26
N PRO A 260 -9.89 -11.00 -9.37
CA PRO A 260 -9.16 -10.42 -10.50
C PRO A 260 -7.79 -11.07 -10.77
N THR A 261 -6.99 -11.28 -9.72
CA THR A 261 -5.66 -11.90 -9.85
C THR A 261 -5.75 -13.35 -10.34
N LEU A 262 -6.72 -14.13 -9.84
CA LEU A 262 -6.90 -15.53 -10.22
C LEU A 262 -7.30 -15.63 -11.70
N LYS A 263 -8.27 -14.81 -12.13
CA LYS A 263 -8.67 -14.73 -13.54
C LYS A 263 -7.50 -14.31 -14.45
N SER A 264 -6.73 -13.32 -14.02
CA SER A 264 -5.58 -12.84 -14.77
C SER A 264 -4.50 -13.91 -14.90
N CYS A 265 -4.22 -14.66 -13.82
CA CYS A 265 -3.29 -15.79 -13.86
C CYS A 265 -3.76 -16.88 -14.84
N HIS A 266 -5.02 -17.32 -14.76
CA HIS A 266 -5.56 -18.32 -15.69
C HIS A 266 -5.49 -17.86 -17.15
N LYS A 267 -5.90 -16.62 -17.43
CA LYS A 267 -5.86 -16.06 -18.79
C LYS A 267 -4.44 -16.09 -19.35
N ARG A 268 -3.44 -15.69 -18.57
CA ARG A 268 -2.06 -15.66 -19.03
C ARG A 268 -1.47 -17.06 -19.15
N LEU A 269 -1.80 -17.97 -18.24
CA LEU A 269 -1.37 -19.37 -18.34
C LEU A 269 -1.90 -20.04 -19.61
N MET A 270 -3.18 -19.82 -19.96
CA MET A 270 -3.76 -20.31 -21.21
C MET A 270 -3.02 -19.74 -22.42
N PHE A 271 -2.81 -18.42 -22.46
CA PHE A 271 -2.08 -17.77 -23.55
C PHE A 271 -0.67 -18.33 -23.77
N LEU A 272 0.06 -18.61 -22.69
CA LEU A 272 1.42 -19.18 -22.75
C LEU A 272 1.42 -20.68 -23.11
N ALA A 273 0.39 -21.42 -22.72
CA ALA A 273 0.26 -22.85 -23.05
C ALA A 273 -0.12 -23.05 -24.53
N ASP A 274 -0.93 -22.15 -25.09
CA ASP A 274 -1.38 -22.19 -26.48
C ASP A 274 -0.38 -21.56 -27.46
N SER A 275 0.64 -20.85 -26.96
CA SER A 275 1.73 -20.29 -27.75
C SER A 275 2.97 -21.19 -27.68
N PRO A 276 3.19 -22.12 -28.64
CA PRO A 276 4.48 -22.80 -28.75
C PRO A 276 5.53 -21.77 -29.16
N LEU A 277 6.21 -21.16 -28.19
CA LEU A 277 7.26 -20.19 -28.49
C LEU A 277 8.51 -20.95 -28.97
N GLU A 278 8.77 -20.89 -30.28
CA GLU A 278 10.15 -20.94 -30.76
C GLU A 278 10.93 -19.74 -30.20
N PRO A 279 12.18 -19.93 -29.74
CA PRO A 279 12.98 -18.86 -29.19
C PRO A 279 13.67 -18.07 -30.31
N ALA A 280 13.11 -16.93 -30.73
CA ALA A 280 13.86 -15.92 -31.47
C ALA A 280 13.28 -14.50 -31.37
N ALA A 281 14.09 -13.61 -30.78
CA ALA A 281 14.20 -12.19 -31.10
C ALA A 281 12.92 -11.34 -31.19
N ARG A 282 12.48 -10.78 -30.06
CA ARG A 282 11.88 -9.44 -30.06
C ARG A 282 12.88 -8.42 -29.54
N SER A 283 13.88 -8.13 -30.35
CA SER A 283 14.63 -6.88 -30.23
C SER A 283 14.11 -5.89 -31.28
N ARG A 284 13.74 -4.70 -30.80
CA ARG A 284 13.54 -3.44 -31.54
C ARG A 284 12.23 -3.27 -32.31
N HIS A 285 11.25 -2.65 -31.65
CA HIS A 285 10.55 -1.51 -32.27
C HIS A 285 11.11 -0.23 -31.66
N GLY A 286 12.35 0.09 -32.06
CA GLY A 286 12.89 1.43 -31.90
C GLY A 286 12.17 2.35 -32.88
N HIS A 287 11.70 3.46 -32.36
CA HIS A 287 10.91 4.48 -33.04
C HIS A 287 11.52 4.90 -34.38
N SER A 288 10.65 4.95 -35.39
CA SER A 288 10.85 5.74 -36.59
C SER A 288 10.94 7.23 -36.21
N SER A 289 12.15 7.79 -36.16
CA SER A 289 12.34 9.23 -36.26
C SER A 289 12.63 9.61 -37.71
N ASN A 290 11.65 10.32 -38.25
CA ASN A 290 11.66 11.05 -39.50
C ASN A 290 12.42 12.37 -39.28
N SER A 291 13.43 12.66 -40.11
CA SER A 291 13.99 14.00 -40.34
C SER A 291 14.72 13.95 -41.68
N MET A 292 14.05 14.33 -42.78
CA MET A 292 14.08 15.67 -43.39
C MET A 292 15.49 16.24 -43.59
N GLU A 293 15.84 16.34 -44.88
CA GLU A 293 16.48 17.45 -45.59
C GLU A 293 17.15 18.55 -44.73
N ASP A 294 18.46 18.76 -44.96
CA ASP A 294 18.95 20.02 -45.53
C ASP A 294 20.45 19.95 -45.88
N ASN A 295 20.75 20.51 -47.07
CA ASN A 295 22.04 20.84 -47.72
C ASN A 295 22.75 19.78 -48.57
#